data_AF-A0A7Y6IUQ1-F1
#
_entry.id   AF-A0A7Y6IUQ1-F1
#
_cell.length_a   1.000
_cell.length_b   1.000
_cell.length_c   1.000
_cell.angle_alpha   90.00
_cell.angle_beta   90.00
_cell.angle_gamma   90.00
#
_symmetry.space_group_name_H-M   'P 1'
#
loop_
_entity.id
_entity.type
_entity.pdbx_description
1 polymer ?
#
loop_
_entity_poly.entity_id
_entity_poly.type
_entity_poly.pdbx_seq_one_letter_code
_entity_poly.pdbx_strand_id
1 'polypeptide(L)' 'MRTVIVRLVEPEQSGGQLRGLLEEVGGEPVPFHGTEAALDLLYAAAGLRRDPP' A
#
# COMPACT_ATOMS: atom_id res chain seq x y z
N MET A 1 -9.82 -15.02 9.97
CA MET A 1 -9.04 -14.07 9.15
C MET A 1 -9.48 -12.67 9.55
N ARG A 2 -8.54 -11.75 9.81
CA ARG A 2 -8.84 -10.33 10.06
C ARG A 2 -8.48 -9.55 8.79
N THR A 3 -9.44 -8.82 8.23
CA THR A 3 -9.21 -7.89 7.12
C THR A 3 -8.90 -6.51 7.70
N VAL A 4 -7.85 -5.88 7.22
CA VAL A 4 -7.50 -4.49 7.56
C VAL A 4 -7.66 -3.67 6.29
N ILE A 5 -8.37 -2.56 6.38
CA ILE A 5 -8.62 -1.65 5.27
C ILE A 5 -7.85 -0.38 5.56
N VAL A 6 -7.11 0.10 4.57
CA VAL A 6 -6.22 1.25 4.70
C VAL A 6 -6.54 2.29 3.65
N ARG A 7 -6.42 3.56 4.03
CA ARG A 7 -6.50 4.71 3.13
C ARG A 7 -5.10 5.18 2.82
N LEU A 8 -4.87 5.48 1.54
CA LEU A 8 -3.70 6.22 1.08
C LEU A 8 -3.99 7.71 1.20
N VAL A 9 -3.22 8.42 2.03
CA VAL A 9 -3.27 9.87 2.14
C VAL A 9 -2.22 10.47 1.22
N GLU A 10 -2.65 11.43 0.40
CA GLU A 10 -1.82 12.11 -0.60
C GLU A 10 -1.08 11.15 -1.55
N PRO A 11 -1.80 10.26 -2.27
CA PRO A 11 -1.16 9.26 -3.11
C PRO A 11 -0.51 9.88 -4.36
N GLU A 12 0.73 9.47 -4.63
CA GLU A 12 1.42 9.74 -5.90
C GLU A 12 1.77 8.41 -6.58
N GLN A 13 1.45 8.27 -7.87
CA GLN A 13 1.79 7.10 -8.67
C GLN A 13 2.53 7.52 -9.95
N SER A 14 3.75 6.99 -10.13
CA SER A 14 4.58 7.27 -11.29
C SER A 14 5.58 6.13 -11.52
N GLY A 15 5.80 5.75 -12.79
CA GLY A 15 6.80 4.73 -13.15
C GLY A 15 6.58 3.36 -12.48
N GLY A 16 5.33 2.99 -12.16
CA GLY A 16 4.99 1.74 -11.46
C GLY A 16 5.22 1.78 -9.95
N GLN A 17 5.68 2.90 -9.39
CA GLN A 17 5.80 3.09 -7.94
C GLN A 17 4.56 3.79 -7.37
N LEU A 18 4.19 3.42 -6.15
CA LEU A 18 3.14 4.07 -5.36
C LEU A 18 3.77 4.65 -4.09
N ARG A 19 3.47 5.92 -3.80
CA ARG A 19 3.93 6.64 -2.60
C ARG A 19 2.73 7.27 -1.88
N GLY A 20 2.83 7.42 -0.58
CA GLY A 20 1.82 8.06 0.26
C GLY A 20 1.92 7.61 1.72
N LEU A 21 1.09 8.21 2.58
CA LEU A 21 0.93 7.74 3.97
C LEU A 21 -0.22 6.73 4.05
N LEU A 22 -0.08 5.74 4.93
CA LEU A 22 -1.11 4.72 5.17
C LEU A 22 -1.81 4.98 6.49
N GLU A 23 -3.14 4.98 6.47
CA GLU A 23 -3.99 5.08 7.66
C GLU A 23 -5.01 3.93 7.70
N GLU A 24 -5.20 3.28 8.83
CA GLU A 24 -6.25 2.27 9.00
C GLU A 24 -7.63 2.94 8.99
N VAL A 25 -8.54 2.45 8.16
CA VAL A 25 -9.92 2.95 8.03
C VAL A 25 -10.90 1.77 8.02
N GLY A 26 -12.07 1.92 8.67
CA GLY A 26 -13.11 0.88 8.72
C GLY A 26 -14.06 0.85 7.51
N GLY A 27 -13.60 1.26 6.32
CA GLY A 27 -14.44 1.44 5.13
C GLY A 27 -14.66 0.19 4.29
N GLU A 28 -15.33 0.31 3.15
CA GLU A 28 -15.43 -0.76 2.14
C GLU A 28 -14.16 -0.82 1.26
N PRO A 29 -13.66 -2.00 0.89
CA PRO A 29 -12.49 -2.14 0.04
C PRO A 29 -12.78 -1.67 -1.40
N VAL A 30 -11.80 -0.99 -2.01
CA VAL A 30 -11.90 -0.47 -3.39
C VAL A 30 -10.92 -1.24 -4.29
N PRO A 31 -11.30 -1.58 -5.54
CA PRO A 31 -10.37 -2.26 -6.46
C PRO A 31 -9.14 -1.38 -6.76
N PHE A 32 -7.96 -1.98 -6.67
CA PHE A 32 -6.68 -1.34 -6.99
C PHE A 32 -5.87 -2.21 -7.97
N HIS A 33 -5.30 -1.57 -8.99
CA HIS A 33 -4.40 -2.22 -9.94
C HIS A 33 -2.94 -1.86 -9.61
N GLY A 34 -2.12 -2.87 -9.33
CA GLY A 34 -0.71 -2.69 -8.98
C GLY A 34 -0.32 -3.31 -7.64
N THR A 35 -0.75 -4.54 -7.37
CA THR A 35 -0.50 -5.28 -6.12
C THR A 35 0.96 -5.20 -5.66
N GLU A 36 1.91 -5.25 -6.59
CA GLU A 36 3.33 -5.10 -6.32
C GLU A 36 3.70 -3.75 -5.69
N ALA A 37 3.16 -2.65 -6.23
CA ALA A 37 3.40 -1.31 -5.70
C ALA A 37 2.74 -1.12 -4.32
N ALA A 38 1.59 -1.76 -4.07
CA ALA A 38 0.96 -1.76 -2.76
C ALA A 38 1.77 -2.57 -1.73
N LEU A 39 2.33 -3.72 -2.12
CA LEU A 39 3.22 -4.50 -1.27
C LEU A 39 4.49 -3.71 -0.94
N ASP A 40 5.11 -3.07 -1.93
CA ASP A 40 6.30 -2.24 -1.72
C ASP A 40 6.05 -1.11 -0.71
N LEU A 41 4.88 -0.45 -0.81
CA LEU A 41 4.47 0.57 0.15
C LEU A 41 4.27 -0.02 1.56
N LEU A 42 3.65 -1.19 1.68
CA LEU A 42 3.47 -1.87 2.97
C LEU A 42 4.79 -2.29 3.60
N TYR A 43 5.73 -2.82 2.81
CA TYR A 43 7.09 -3.13 3.27
C TYR A 43 7.79 -1.86 3.77
N ALA A 44 7.74 -0.78 2.99
CA ALA A 44 8.32 0.51 3.38
C ALA A 44 7.71 1.05 4.69
N ALA A 45 6.38 1.00 4.83
CA ALA A 45 5.68 1.44 6.05
C ALA A 45 6.04 0.59 7.27
N ALA A 46 6.34 -0.70 7.07
CA ALA A 46 6.82 -1.60 8.11
C ALA A 46 8.33 -1.45 8.40
N GLY A 47 9.05 -0.58 7.67
CA GLY A 47 10.52 -0.45 7.77
C GLY A 47 11.28 -1.68 7.24
N LEU A 48 10.61 -2.52 6.46
CA LEU A 48 11.16 -3.74 5.89
C LEU A 48 11.69 -3.48 4.48
N ARG A 49 12.79 -4.17 4.13
CA ARG A 49 13.25 -4.21 2.75
C ARG A 49 12.69 -5.47 2.10
N ARG A 50 12.20 -5.33 0.88
CA ARG A 50 11.77 -6.47 0.08
C ARG A 50 13.03 -7.22 -0.36
N ASP A 51 13.13 -8.50 0.00
CA ASP A 51 14.18 -9.35 -0.58
C ASP A 51 13.92 -9.46 -2.08
N PRO A 52 14.96 -9.32 -2.93
CA PRO A 52 14.81 -9.52 -4.36
C PRO A 52 14.43 -10.99 -4.64
N PRO A 53 13.65 -11.24 -5.70
CA PRO A 53 13.25 -12.60 -6.09
C PRO A 53 14.43 -13.47 -6.51
#